data_AF-A0A928BTV5-F1
#
_entry.id   AF-A0A928BTV5-F1
#
_cell.length_a   1.000
_cell.length_b   1.000
_cell.length_c   1.000
_cell.angle_alpha   90.00
_cell.angle_beta   90.00
_cell.angle_gamma   90.00
#
_symmetry.space_group_name_H-M   'P 1'
#
loop_
_entity.id
_entity.type
_entity.pdbx_description
1 polymer ?
#
loop_
_entity_poly.entity_id
_entity_poly.type
_entity_poly.pdbx_seq_one_letter_code
_entity_poly.pdbx_strand_id
1 'polypeptide(L)'
;MIEIQNTQECFVQLWRRLERTRRLFGGQYKRFCIRNVLKSWFGVEATDDFIWEVCHLSEQEGWNELPLPSLYPRNHRELLRAIVAVRTGISFWKINLKALDAAYSIAFPNSTPINVNKKKRI
;
A
#
# COMPACT_ATOMS: atom_id res chain seq x y z
N MET A 1 -12.81 -9.92 -7.05
CA MET A 1 -12.81 -9.32 -5.70
C MET A 1 -11.45 -9.60 -5.06
N ILE A 2 -10.81 -8.61 -4.44
CA ILE A 2 -9.51 -8.84 -3.77
C ILE A 2 -9.81 -9.36 -2.37
N GLU A 3 -9.36 -10.57 -2.07
CA GLU A 3 -9.41 -11.06 -0.70
C GLU A 3 -8.20 -10.47 0.06
N ILE A 4 -8.48 -9.59 1.02
CA ILE A 4 -7.43 -8.97 1.85
C ILE A 4 -7.35 -9.71 3.18
N GLN A 5 -6.14 -10.14 3.53
CA GLN A 5 -5.82 -10.86 4.76
C GLN A 5 -4.56 -10.26 5.41
N ASN A 6 -4.44 -10.38 6.73
CA ASN A 6 -3.27 -9.92 7.50
C ASN A 6 -2.11 -10.95 7.43
N THR A 7 -1.71 -11.33 6.22
CA THR A 7 -0.69 -12.37 5.94
C THR A 7 0.40 -11.85 5.01
N GLN A 8 1.60 -12.43 5.09
CA GLN A 8 2.74 -11.99 4.28
C GLN A 8 2.47 -12.17 2.78
N GLU A 9 1.81 -13.26 2.40
CA GLU A 9 1.46 -13.59 1.02
C GLU A 9 0.53 -12.51 0.44
N CYS A 10 -0.49 -12.10 1.21
CA CYS A 10 -1.38 -11.02 0.82
C CYS A 10 -0.61 -9.70 0.66
N PHE A 11 0.27 -9.37 1.60
CA PHE A 11 1.10 -8.16 1.51
C PHE A 11 1.99 -8.14 0.27
N VAL A 12 2.61 -9.26 -0.12
CA VAL A 12 3.42 -9.35 -1.35
C VAL A 12 2.55 -9.05 -2.58
N GLN A 13 1.33 -9.59 -2.62
CA GLN A 13 0.40 -9.33 -3.72
C GLN A 13 -0.01 -7.86 -3.76
N LEU A 14 -0.29 -7.24 -2.63
CA LEU A 14 -0.65 -5.82 -2.53
C LEU A 14 0.49 -4.91 -3.02
N TRP A 15 1.73 -5.16 -2.59
CA TRP A 15 2.91 -4.43 -3.07
C TRP A 15 3.10 -4.52 -4.59
N ARG A 16 3.01 -5.74 -5.15
CA ARG A 16 3.11 -5.96 -6.61
C ARG A 16 1.97 -5.28 -7.35
N ARG A 17 0.76 -5.33 -6.80
CA ARG A 17 -0.43 -4.69 -7.39
C ARG A 17 -0.30 -3.17 -7.39
N LEU A 18 0.30 -2.59 -6.36
CA LEU A 18 0.56 -1.15 -6.27
C LEU A 18 1.46 -0.67 -7.41
N GLU A 19 2.56 -1.36 -7.67
CA GLU A 19 3.44 -1.04 -8.80
C GLU A 19 2.76 -1.25 -10.16
N ARG A 20 1.98 -2.33 -10.31
CA ARG A 20 1.18 -2.54 -11.53
C ARG A 20 0.17 -1.42 -11.76
N THR A 21 -0.47 -0.94 -10.70
CA THR A 21 -1.47 0.14 -10.76
C THR A 21 -0.82 1.46 -11.13
N ARG A 22 0.36 1.76 -10.58
CA ARG A 22 1.17 2.92 -10.99
C ARG A 22 1.46 2.89 -12.49
N ARG A 23 1.95 1.76 -13.02
CA ARG A 23 2.24 1.60 -14.46
C ARG A 23 0.98 1.75 -15.32
N LEU A 24 -0.12 1.14 -14.89
CA LEU A 24 -1.40 1.24 -15.57
C LEU A 24 -1.87 2.71 -15.66
N PHE A 25 -1.79 3.45 -14.57
CA PHE A 25 -2.19 4.85 -14.55
C PHE A 25 -1.26 5.75 -15.36
N GLY A 26 0.05 5.48 -15.35
CA GLY A 26 0.99 6.14 -16.25
C GLY A 26 0.63 5.95 -17.73
N GLY A 27 0.22 4.74 -18.12
CA GLY A 27 -0.25 4.48 -19.49
C GLY A 27 -1.63 5.09 -19.82
N GLN A 28 -2.45 5.36 -18.80
CA GLN A 28 -3.78 5.97 -18.94
C GLN A 28 -3.79 7.49 -18.73
N TYR A 29 -2.63 8.12 -18.53
CA TYR A 29 -2.51 9.53 -18.15
C TYR A 29 -3.36 9.89 -16.92
N LYS A 30 -3.53 8.93 -16.00
CA LYS A 30 -4.25 9.12 -14.74
C LYS A 30 -3.26 9.39 -13.61
N ARG A 31 -3.65 10.25 -12.68
CA ARG A 31 -2.86 10.51 -11.47
C ARG A 31 -2.80 9.27 -10.58
N PHE A 32 -1.61 8.93 -10.11
CA PHE A 32 -1.40 7.87 -9.12
C PHE A 32 -1.62 8.40 -7.71
N CYS A 33 -2.87 8.54 -7.31
CA CYS A 33 -3.29 8.97 -5.97
C CYS A 33 -4.11 7.89 -5.25
N ILE A 34 -4.23 7.98 -3.92
CA ILE A 34 -4.96 6.99 -3.08
C ILE A 34 -6.38 6.77 -3.62
N ARG A 35 -7.13 7.84 -3.90
CA ARG A 35 -8.50 7.74 -4.40
C ARG A 35 -8.60 6.90 -5.68
N ASN A 36 -7.71 7.15 -6.65
CA ASN A 36 -7.72 6.38 -7.91
C ASN A 36 -7.28 4.94 -7.69
N VAL A 37 -6.28 4.70 -6.82
CA VAL A 37 -5.84 3.35 -6.46
C VAL A 37 -7.00 2.56 -5.85
N LEU A 38 -7.68 3.12 -4.85
CA LEU A 38 -8.81 2.46 -4.18
C LEU A 38 -9.97 2.20 -5.16
N LYS A 39 -10.34 3.19 -5.98
CA LYS A 39 -11.38 3.00 -7.01
C LYS A 39 -11.00 1.93 -8.04
N SER A 40 -9.74 1.84 -8.42
CA SER A 40 -9.25 0.79 -9.33
C SER A 40 -9.26 -0.61 -8.71
N TRP A 41 -9.06 -0.70 -7.39
CA TRP A 41 -8.95 -1.98 -6.70
C TRP A 41 -10.29 -2.53 -6.23
N PHE A 42 -11.18 -1.66 -5.78
CA PHE A 42 -12.43 -2.01 -5.11
C PHE A 42 -13.68 -1.57 -5.90
N GLY A 43 -13.53 -0.77 -6.95
CA GLY A 43 -14.64 -0.36 -7.80
C GLY A 43 -15.72 0.39 -7.01
N VAL A 44 -16.94 -0.16 -7.01
CA VAL A 44 -18.10 0.40 -6.30
C VAL A 44 -17.95 0.34 -4.77
N GLU A 45 -17.12 -0.56 -4.24
CA GLU A 45 -16.85 -0.65 -2.80
C GLU A 45 -15.94 0.50 -2.31
N ALA A 46 -15.28 1.23 -3.22
CA ALA A 46 -14.48 2.40 -2.87
C ALA A 46 -15.37 3.64 -2.64
N THR A 47 -16.23 3.58 -1.64
CA THR A 47 -17.07 4.71 -1.19
C THR A 47 -16.22 5.86 -0.66
N ASP A 48 -16.77 7.07 -0.60
CA ASP A 48 -16.05 8.23 -0.07
C ASP A 48 -15.66 8.03 1.41
N ASP A 49 -16.49 7.34 2.21
CA ASP A 49 -16.17 6.98 3.60
C ASP A 49 -14.98 6.02 3.68
N PHE A 50 -14.96 4.97 2.85
CA PHE A 50 -13.83 4.04 2.79
C PHE A 50 -12.54 4.76 2.39
N ILE A 51 -12.61 5.63 1.38
CA ILE A 51 -11.46 6.42 0.93
C ILE A 51 -11.00 7.35 2.06
N TRP A 52 -11.92 8.02 2.74
CA TRP A 52 -11.63 8.91 3.85
C TRP A 52 -10.94 8.18 5.00
N GLU A 53 -11.45 7.01 5.40
CA GLU A 53 -10.89 6.22 6.51
C GLU A 53 -9.47 5.73 6.19
N VAL A 54 -9.22 5.26 4.97
CA VAL A 54 -7.88 4.89 4.51
C VAL A 54 -6.93 6.09 4.51
N CYS A 55 -7.38 7.25 4.03
CA CYS A 55 -6.59 8.48 4.04
C CYS A 55 -6.26 8.94 5.47
N HIS A 56 -7.25 8.89 6.36
CA HIS A 56 -7.12 9.26 7.76
C HIS A 56 -6.10 8.37 8.49
N LEU A 57 -6.22 7.04 8.36
CA LEU A 57 -5.32 6.09 9.01
C LEU A 57 -3.90 6.11 8.45
N SER A 58 -3.74 6.44 7.17
CA SER A 58 -2.42 6.50 6.52
C SER A 58 -1.77 7.88 6.60
N GLU A 59 -2.44 8.85 7.25
CA GLU A 59 -2.03 10.26 7.38
C GLU A 59 -1.66 10.90 6.03
N GLN A 60 -2.42 10.58 4.97
CA GLN A 60 -2.14 11.00 3.61
C GLN A 60 -3.39 11.57 2.93
N GLU A 61 -3.18 12.59 2.09
CA GLU A 61 -4.27 13.18 1.32
C GLU A 61 -4.66 12.31 0.12
N GLY A 62 -5.96 12.11 -0.09
CA GLY A 62 -6.49 11.21 -1.10
C GLY A 62 -6.23 11.59 -2.56
N TRP A 63 -5.95 12.88 -2.82
CA TRP A 63 -5.79 13.46 -4.16
C TRP A 63 -4.35 13.76 -4.56
N ASN A 64 -3.42 13.68 -3.60
CA ASN A 64 -2.01 13.93 -3.86
C ASN A 64 -1.40 12.79 -4.66
N GLU A 65 -0.47 13.16 -5.53
CA GLU A 65 0.29 12.18 -6.28
C GLU A 65 1.21 11.42 -5.34
N LEU A 66 1.05 10.10 -5.31
CA LEU A 66 1.88 9.22 -4.52
C LEU A 66 3.25 9.07 -5.20
N PRO A 67 4.34 9.05 -4.41
CA PRO A 67 5.67 8.88 -4.95
C PRO A 67 5.89 7.46 -5.49
N LEU A 68 7.03 7.20 -6.13
CA LEU A 68 7.34 5.85 -6.64
C LEU A 68 7.47 4.83 -5.49
N PRO A 69 6.75 3.68 -5.53
CA PRO A 69 6.80 2.66 -4.47
C PRO A 69 8.19 2.10 -4.17
N SER A 70 9.04 1.95 -5.18
CA SER A 70 10.41 1.42 -5.03
C SER A 70 11.40 2.41 -4.41
N LEU A 71 11.08 3.70 -4.37
CA LEU A 71 11.96 4.77 -3.89
C LEU A 71 11.48 5.34 -2.54
N TYR A 72 10.17 5.37 -2.30
CA TYR A 72 9.58 5.97 -1.10
C TYR A 72 8.62 5.01 -0.39
N PRO A 73 9.11 3.86 0.11
CA PRO A 73 8.23 2.78 0.50
C PRO A 73 7.49 3.01 1.83
N ARG A 74 7.88 3.98 2.65
CA ARG A 74 7.22 4.25 3.94
C ARG A 74 5.77 4.69 3.78
N ASN A 75 5.50 5.65 2.89
CA ASN A 75 4.14 6.16 2.66
C ASN A 75 3.23 5.06 2.11
N HIS A 76 3.78 4.24 1.20
CA HIS A 76 3.07 3.10 0.64
C HIS A 76 2.82 1.99 1.67
N ARG A 77 3.75 1.77 2.60
CA ARG A 77 3.55 0.82 3.70
C ARG A 77 2.36 1.24 4.57
N GLU A 78 2.30 2.50 5.02
CA GLU A 78 1.18 2.96 5.84
C GLU A 78 -0.14 2.93 5.05
N LEU A 79 -0.11 3.24 3.75
CA LEU A 79 -1.27 3.08 2.88
C LEU A 79 -1.75 1.62 2.81
N LEU A 80 -0.86 0.67 2.53
CA LEU A 80 -1.23 -0.75 2.46
C LEU A 80 -1.72 -1.27 3.81
N ARG A 81 -1.10 -0.82 4.90
CA ARG A 81 -1.52 -1.14 6.27
C ARG A 81 -2.93 -0.62 6.57
N ALA A 82 -3.24 0.62 6.18
CA ALA A 82 -4.56 1.22 6.33
C ALA A 82 -5.61 0.47 5.50
N ILE A 83 -5.30 0.15 4.23
CA ILE A 83 -6.19 -0.65 3.37
C ILE A 83 -6.55 -1.98 4.02
N VAL A 84 -5.54 -2.68 4.57
CA VAL A 84 -5.77 -3.98 5.23
C VAL A 84 -6.57 -3.82 6.51
N ALA A 85 -6.24 -2.83 7.34
CA ALA A 85 -6.97 -2.56 8.58
C ALA A 85 -8.46 -2.31 8.32
N VAL A 86 -8.80 -1.39 7.41
CA VAL A 86 -10.18 -1.06 7.08
C VAL A 86 -10.90 -2.25 6.46
N ARG A 87 -10.26 -2.98 5.52
CA ARG A 87 -10.94 -4.10 4.84
C ARG A 87 -11.19 -5.30 5.74
N THR A 88 -10.31 -5.55 6.70
CA THR A 88 -10.40 -6.71 7.62
C THR A 88 -11.09 -6.37 8.93
N GLY A 89 -11.38 -5.09 9.20
CA GLY A 89 -11.89 -4.63 10.51
C GLY A 89 -10.87 -4.80 11.65
N ILE A 90 -9.61 -5.08 11.32
CA ILE A 90 -8.54 -5.22 12.32
C ILE A 90 -8.01 -3.82 12.63
N SER A 91 -7.75 -3.54 13.91
CA SER A 91 -7.11 -2.29 14.32
C SER A 91 -5.79 -2.08 13.56
N PHE A 92 -5.56 -0.85 13.09
CA PHE A 92 -4.35 -0.44 12.39
C PHE A 92 -3.06 -0.86 13.13
N TRP A 93 -3.07 -0.83 14.46
CA TRP A 93 -1.94 -1.21 15.33
C TRP A 93 -1.72 -2.73 15.46
N LYS A 94 -2.70 -3.55 15.08
CA LYS A 94 -2.63 -5.02 15.12
C LYS A 94 -2.22 -5.64 13.77
N ILE A 95 -2.03 -4.83 12.72
CA ILE A 95 -1.51 -5.31 11.44
C ILE A 95 -0.05 -5.77 11.61
N ASN A 96 0.30 -6.90 10.99
CA ASN A 96 1.63 -7.48 11.10
C ASN A 96 2.66 -6.67 10.28
N LEU A 97 3.20 -5.61 10.89
CA LEU A 97 4.18 -4.72 10.26
C LEU A 97 5.44 -5.47 9.80
N LYS A 98 5.89 -6.49 10.56
CA LYS A 98 7.07 -7.29 10.19
C LYS A 98 6.84 -8.06 8.89
N ALA A 99 5.66 -8.68 8.75
CA ALA A 99 5.29 -9.38 7.53
C ALA A 99 5.11 -8.40 6.35
N LEU A 100 4.56 -7.20 6.59
CA LEU A 100 4.40 -6.18 5.56
C LEU A 100 5.75 -5.63 5.04
N ASP A 101 6.70 -5.41 5.95
CA ASP A 101 8.07 -5.00 5.62
C ASP A 101 8.84 -6.12 4.89
N ALA A 102 8.69 -7.37 5.33
CA ALA A 102 9.30 -8.52 4.66
C ALA A 102 8.74 -8.71 3.25
N ALA A 103 7.43 -8.54 3.09
CA ALA A 103 6.75 -8.63 1.81
C ALA A 103 7.24 -7.60 0.79
N TYR A 104 7.62 -6.40 1.23
CA TYR A 104 8.24 -5.40 0.36
C TYR A 104 9.55 -5.90 -0.25
N SER A 105 10.45 -6.46 0.56
CA SER A 105 11.73 -6.99 0.08
C SER A 105 11.54 -8.13 -0.93
N ILE A 106 10.47 -8.92 -0.79
CA ILE A 106 10.10 -9.98 -1.75
C ILE A 106 9.51 -9.38 -3.04
N ALA A 107 8.70 -8.32 -2.92
CA ALA A 107 8.07 -7.66 -4.06
C ALA A 107 9.07 -6.82 -4.87
N PHE A 108 10.08 -6.24 -4.22
CA PHE A 108 11.05 -5.33 -4.80
C PHE A 108 12.48 -5.63 -4.32
N PRO A 109 13.11 -6.72 -4.81
CA PRO A 109 14.42 -7.17 -4.32
C PRO A 109 15.55 -6.16 -4.54
N ASN A 110 15.43 -5.29 -5.56
CA ASN A 110 16.46 -4.32 -5.96
C ASN A 110 16.12 -2.87 -5.56
N SER A 111 15.22 -2.67 -4.61
CA SER A 111 14.70 -1.34 -4.25
C SER A 111 15.33 -0.74 -3.00
N THR A 112 14.97 0.51 -2.69
CA THR A 112 15.39 1.16 -1.44
C THR A 112 14.84 0.39 -0.24
N PRO A 113 15.67 0.00 0.76
CA PRO A 113 15.18 -0.69 1.93
C PRO A 113 14.20 0.19 2.72
N ILE A 114 13.05 -0.36 3.12
CA ILE A 114 12.12 0.33 4.06
C ILE A 114 12.84 0.70 5.36
N ASN A 115 13.73 -0.19 5.80
CA ASN A 115 14.39 -0.11 7.10
C ASN A 115 15.88 0.21 6.91
N VAL A 116 16.18 1.49 6.71
CA VAL A 116 17.55 2.03 6.57
C VAL A 116 18.43 1.73 7.81
N ASN A 117 17.81 1.39 8.95
CA ASN A 117 18.48 1.18 10.23
C ASN A 117 18.94 -0.25 10.53
N LYS A 118 18.74 -1.23 9.63
CA LYS A 118 19.49 -2.48 9.74
C LYS A 118 20.93 -2.23 9.28
N LYS A 119 21.73 -1.62 10.17
CA LYS A 119 23.19 -1.73 10.12
C LYS A 119 23.49 -3.20 9.82
N LYS A 120 24.23 -3.47 8.75
CA LYS A 120 24.87 -4.76 8.52
C LYS A 120 25.51 -5.17 9.84
N ARG A 121 24.93 -6.16 10.52
CA ARG A 121 25.70 -6.96 11.48
C ARG A 121 26.62 -7.79 10.58
N ILE A 122 27.83 -7.26 10.38
CA ILE A 122 28.99 -8.04 9.96
C ILE A 122 29.33 -8.96 11.14
#